data_AF-A0A8J3A6U6-F1
#
_entry.id   AF-A0A8J3A6U6-F1
#
_cell.length_a   1.000
_cell.length_b   1.000
_cell.length_c   1.000
_cell.angle_alpha   90.00
_cell.angle_beta   90.00
_cell.angle_gamma   90.00
#
_symmetry.space_group_name_H-M   'P 1'
#
loop_
_entity.id
_entity.type
_entity.pdbx_description
1 polymer ?
#
loop_
_entity_poly.entity_id
_entity_poly.type
_entity_poly.pdbx_seq_one_letter_code
_entity_poly.pdbx_strand_id
1 'polypeptide(L)'
;MYRDDPLDDELELRALLGDEAVDGLHDAAPPGDRAPVEVALDVLRVLQGWVDETAAARWFAQPQKRLEGRTPLQALAGGAFEEVEDAGRAWAAAHG
;
A
#
# COMPACT_ATOMS: atom_id res chain seq x y z
N MET A 1 20.69 -1.35 8.57
CA MET A 1 20.09 -2.60 9.09
C MET A 1 19.34 -3.21 7.93
N TYR A 2 19.60 -4.47 7.62
CA TYR A 2 19.01 -5.19 6.50
C TYR A 2 17.62 -5.67 6.95
N ARG A 3 16.55 -5.04 6.43
CA ARG A 3 15.14 -5.38 6.65
C ARG A 3 14.72 -6.22 5.45
N ASP A 4 14.69 -7.54 5.60
CA ASP A 4 14.45 -8.47 4.48
C ASP A 4 13.58 -9.66 4.90
N ASP A 5 12.89 -9.56 6.05
CA ASP A 5 11.88 -10.56 6.45
C ASP A 5 10.48 -10.05 6.04
N PRO A 6 9.79 -10.74 5.12
CA PRO A 6 8.43 -10.39 4.71
C PRO A 6 7.44 -10.26 5.88
N LEU A 7 7.69 -10.98 6.99
CA LEU A 7 6.86 -10.92 8.18
C LEU A 7 6.99 -9.59 8.92
N ASP A 8 8.17 -8.96 8.92
CA ASP A 8 8.39 -7.67 9.57
C ASP A 8 7.66 -6.54 8.82
N ASP A 9 7.65 -6.61 7.48
CA ASP A 9 7.01 -5.59 6.64
C ASP A 9 5.47 -5.66 6.76
N GLU A 10 4.88 -6.86 6.88
CA GLU A 10 3.43 -6.98 7.13
C GLU A 10 3.05 -6.47 8.53
N LEU A 11 3.87 -6.76 9.56
CA LEU A 11 3.63 -6.22 10.90
C LEU A 11 3.66 -4.69 10.92
N GLU A 12 4.56 -4.09 10.14
CA GLU A 12 4.64 -2.64 9.98
C GLU A 12 3.41 -2.09 9.24
N LEU A 13 3.00 -2.74 8.14
CA LEU A 13 1.78 -2.37 7.43
C LEU A 13 0.55 -2.44 8.34
N ARG A 14 0.45 -3.48 9.18
CA ARG A 14 -0.62 -3.63 10.19
C ARG A 14 -0.55 -2.53 11.25
N ALA A 15 0.64 -2.19 11.74
CA ALA A 15 0.80 -1.10 12.70
C ALA A 15 0.38 0.27 12.11
N LEU A 16 0.59 0.49 10.81
CA LEU A 16 0.26 1.73 10.12
C LEU A 16 -1.21 1.85 9.74
N LEU A 17 -1.80 0.77 9.22
CA LEU A 17 -3.13 0.78 8.60
C LEU A 17 -4.22 0.14 9.48
N GLY A 18 -3.83 -0.63 10.48
CA GLY A 18 -4.70 -1.44 11.31
C GLY A 18 -4.97 -2.82 10.72
N ASP A 19 -5.24 -3.80 11.60
CA ASP A 19 -5.47 -5.20 11.22
C ASP A 19 -6.64 -5.36 10.25
N GLU A 20 -7.77 -4.70 10.48
CA GLU A 20 -8.95 -4.80 9.62
C GLU A 20 -8.67 -4.40 8.16
N ALA A 21 -7.81 -3.40 7.96
CA ALA A 21 -7.45 -2.94 6.62
C ALA A 21 -6.58 -3.98 5.88
N VAL A 22 -5.63 -4.59 6.60
CA VAL A 22 -4.73 -5.61 6.03
C VAL A 22 -5.47 -6.92 5.81
N ASP A 23 -6.32 -7.33 6.74
CA ASP A 23 -7.17 -8.52 6.58
C ASP A 23 -8.12 -8.36 5.38
N GLY A 24 -8.67 -7.16 5.16
CA GLY A 24 -9.47 -6.86 3.97
C GLY A 24 -8.69 -7.01 2.64
N LEU A 25 -7.38 -6.78 2.63
CA LEU A 25 -6.53 -7.02 1.45
C LEU A 25 -6.27 -8.51 1.22
N HIS A 26 -6.10 -9.29 2.30
CA HIS A 26 -5.99 -10.76 2.23
C HIS A 26 -7.30 -11.38 1.72
N ASP A 27 -8.45 -10.93 2.22
CA ASP A 27 -9.77 -11.43 1.81
C ASP A 27 -10.11 -11.07 0.35
N ALA A 28 -9.58 -9.96 -0.14
CA ALA A 28 -9.76 -9.52 -1.53
C ALA A 28 -8.82 -10.22 -2.52
N ALA A 29 -7.89 -11.08 -2.05
CA ALA A 29 -6.91 -11.73 -2.91
C ALA A 29 -7.60 -12.70 -3.90
N PRO A 30 -7.59 -12.41 -5.22
CA PRO A 30 -8.09 -13.37 -6.19
C PRO A 30 -7.15 -14.58 -6.27
N PRO A 31 -7.63 -15.75 -6.73
CA PRO A 31 -6.75 -16.84 -7.10
C PRO A 31 -5.87 -16.40 -8.28
N GLY A 32 -4.59 -16.14 -8.01
CA GLY A 32 -3.62 -15.60 -8.96
C GLY A 32 -2.23 -15.46 -8.32
N ASP A 33 -1.27 -14.98 -9.10
CA ASP A 33 0.15 -14.98 -8.72
C ASP A 33 0.55 -13.87 -7.74
N ARG A 34 -0.28 -12.82 -7.55
CA ARG A 34 0.05 -11.70 -6.67
C ARG A 34 -1.17 -11.22 -5.88
N ALA A 35 -1.02 -11.15 -4.56
CA ALA A 35 -2.04 -10.73 -3.64
C ALA A 35 -2.05 -9.19 -3.45
N PRO A 36 -3.22 -8.56 -3.18
CA PRO A 36 -3.32 -7.13 -2.92
C PRO A 36 -2.41 -6.65 -1.78
N VAL A 37 -2.22 -7.48 -0.75
CA VAL A 37 -1.30 -7.19 0.37
C VAL A 37 0.15 -7.08 -0.09
N GLU A 38 0.61 -7.91 -1.02
CA GLU A 38 1.98 -7.86 -1.53
C GLU A 38 2.23 -6.55 -2.27
N VAL A 39 1.24 -6.08 -3.05
CA VAL A 39 1.32 -4.79 -3.73
C VAL A 39 1.32 -3.64 -2.71
N ALA A 40 0.51 -3.73 -1.64
CA ALA A 40 0.53 -2.73 -0.57
C ALA A 40 1.90 -2.64 0.10
N LEU A 41 2.56 -3.77 0.37
CA LEU A 41 3.90 -3.82 0.94
C LEU A 41 4.95 -3.20 0.02
N ASP A 42 4.91 -3.53 -1.27
CA ASP A 42 5.85 -2.94 -2.23
C ASP A 42 5.67 -1.43 -2.37
N VAL A 43 4.43 -0.95 -2.35
CA VAL A 43 4.14 0.49 -2.33
C VAL A 43 4.62 1.12 -1.03
N LEU A 44 4.40 0.50 0.13
CA LEU A 44 4.89 1.01 1.41
C LEU A 44 6.42 1.18 1.38
N ARG A 45 7.16 0.17 0.90
CA ARG A 45 8.63 0.24 0.76
C ARG A 45 9.06 1.41 -0.14
N VAL A 46 8.35 1.62 -1.26
CA VAL A 46 8.61 2.78 -2.12
C VAL A 46 8.38 4.07 -1.33
N LEU A 47 7.23 4.23 -0.69
CA LEU A 47 6.89 5.46 0.05
C LEU A 47 7.89 5.77 1.17
N GLN A 48 8.29 4.78 1.96
CA GLN A 48 9.24 4.93 3.06
C GLN A 48 10.64 5.36 2.62
N GLY A 49 10.98 5.19 1.34
CA GLY A 49 12.20 5.75 0.77
C GLY A 49 12.21 7.29 0.66
N TRP A 50 11.03 7.93 0.73
CA TRP A 50 10.86 9.36 0.43
C TRP A 50 10.08 10.13 1.50
N VAL A 51 9.16 9.48 2.20
CA VAL A 51 8.29 10.11 3.19
C VAL A 51 8.30 9.36 4.52
N ASP A 52 7.86 10.03 5.58
CA ASP A 52 7.67 9.38 6.87
C ASP A 52 6.44 8.45 6.91
N GLU A 53 6.41 7.60 7.93
CA GLU A 53 5.35 6.62 8.20
C GLU A 53 3.95 7.26 8.31
N THR A 54 3.85 8.45 8.91
CA THR A 54 2.56 9.13 9.08
C THR A 54 2.01 9.60 7.72
N ALA A 55 2.89 10.12 6.87
CA ALA A 55 2.55 10.54 5.52
C ALA A 55 2.17 9.34 4.63
N ALA A 56 2.89 8.22 4.75
CA ALA A 56 2.57 6.97 4.06
C ALA A 56 1.19 6.41 4.49
N ALA A 57 0.94 6.31 5.80
CA ALA A 57 -0.36 5.84 6.33
C ALA A 57 -1.51 6.74 5.85
N ARG A 58 -1.31 8.07 5.89
CA ARG A 58 -2.29 9.03 5.39
C ARG A 58 -2.58 8.84 3.90
N TRP A 59 -1.58 8.52 3.09
CA TRP A 59 -1.78 8.29 1.66
C TRP A 59 -2.68 7.06 1.41
N PHE A 60 -2.44 5.95 2.10
CA PHE A 60 -3.28 4.74 2.03
C PHE A 60 -4.73 4.98 2.47
N ALA A 61 -4.95 5.88 3.42
CA ALA A 61 -6.27 6.18 3.97
C ALA A 61 -7.06 7.22 3.18
N GLN A 62 -6.42 8.00 2.29
CA GLN A 62 -7.06 9.13 1.60
C GLN A 62 -7.39 8.83 0.13
N PRO A 63 -8.52 9.35 -0.38
CA PRO A 63 -8.84 9.33 -1.80
C PRO A 63 -7.71 9.89 -2.67
N GLN A 64 -7.33 9.15 -3.71
CA GLN A 64 -6.31 9.59 -4.65
C GLN A 64 -6.96 9.99 -5.97
N LYS A 65 -6.59 11.17 -6.49
CA LYS A 65 -7.08 11.64 -7.79
C LYS A 65 -6.73 10.68 -8.93
N ARG A 66 -5.55 10.05 -8.87
CA ARG A 66 -5.08 9.06 -9.85
C ARG A 66 -5.82 7.72 -9.78
N LEU A 67 -6.51 7.45 -8.67
CA LEU A 67 -7.31 6.25 -8.45
C LEU A 67 -8.82 6.54 -8.57
N GLU A 68 -9.17 7.61 -9.29
CA GLU A 68 -10.56 8.03 -9.53
C GLU A 68 -11.33 8.33 -8.23
N GLY A 69 -10.64 8.83 -7.21
CA GLY A 69 -11.23 9.17 -5.92
C GLY A 69 -11.39 7.98 -4.97
N ARG A 70 -10.93 6.79 -5.35
CA ARG A 70 -10.78 5.66 -4.42
C ARG A 70 -9.56 5.86 -3.53
N THR A 71 -9.60 5.28 -2.33
CA THR A 71 -8.38 5.09 -1.53
C THR A 71 -7.51 4.00 -2.18
N PRO A 72 -6.19 3.99 -1.94
CA PRO A 72 -5.32 2.90 -2.38
C PRO A 72 -5.82 1.53 -1.95
N LEU A 73 -6.32 1.40 -0.71
CA LEU A 73 -6.89 0.14 -0.21
C LEU A 73 -8.11 -0.33 -1.00
N GLN A 74 -9.03 0.59 -1.33
CA GLN A 74 -10.19 0.27 -2.16
C GLN A 74 -9.80 -0.11 -3.59
N ALA A 75 -8.77 0.54 -4.15
CA ALA A 75 -8.28 0.24 -5.48
C ALA A 75 -7.59 -1.15 -5.52
N LEU A 76 -6.78 -1.47 -4.51
CA LEU A 76 -6.16 -2.78 -4.34
C LEU A 76 -7.20 -3.88 -4.18
N ALA A 77 -8.20 -3.69 -3.31
CA ALA A 77 -9.29 -4.66 -3.16
C ALA A 77 -10.10 -4.87 -4.46
N GLY A 78 -10.12 -3.87 -5.35
CA GLY A 78 -10.74 -3.94 -6.67
C GLY A 78 -9.82 -4.48 -7.78
N GLY A 79 -8.60 -4.92 -7.48
CA GLY A 79 -7.64 -5.47 -8.44
C GLY A 79 -6.86 -4.45 -9.26
N ALA A 80 -6.92 -3.16 -8.92
CA ALA A 80 -6.22 -2.09 -9.63
C ALA A 80 -4.75 -1.94 -9.14
N PHE A 81 -3.97 -3.01 -9.30
CA PHE A 81 -2.63 -3.12 -8.73
C PHE A 81 -1.63 -2.16 -9.37
N GLU A 82 -1.55 -2.15 -10.70
CA GLU A 82 -0.60 -1.29 -11.44
C GLU A 82 -0.89 0.19 -11.21
N GLU A 83 -2.18 0.58 -11.18
CA GLU A 83 -2.58 1.97 -10.93
C GLU A 83 -2.19 2.44 -9.53
N VAL A 84 -2.26 1.56 -8.53
CA VAL A 84 -1.85 1.87 -7.15
C VAL A 84 -0.34 2.03 -7.05
N GLU A 85 0.44 1.14 -7.67
CA GLU A 85 1.90 1.29 -7.73
C GLU A 85 2.33 2.60 -8.39
N ASP A 86 1.72 2.93 -9.53
CA ASP A 86 2.02 4.16 -10.26
C ASP A 86 1.58 5.41 -9.50
N ALA A 87 0.43 5.35 -8.82
CA ALA A 87 -0.03 6.43 -7.96
C ALA A 87 0.93 6.64 -6.77
N GLY A 88 1.42 5.55 -6.16
CA GLY A 88 2.39 5.58 -5.06
C GLY A 88 3.71 6.20 -5.48
N ARG A 89 4.30 5.70 -6.58
CA ARG A 89 5.55 6.25 -7.16
C ARG A 89 5.42 7.74 -7.49
N ALA A 90 4.32 8.14 -8.14
CA ALA A 90 4.10 9.53 -8.51
C ALA A 90 3.88 10.44 -7.30
N TRP A 91 3.23 9.94 -6.25
CA TRP A 91 3.01 10.70 -5.02
C TRP A 91 4.31 10.85 -4.22
N ALA A 92 5.11 9.79 -4.08
CA ALA A 92 6.43 9.84 -3.46
C ALA A 92 7.34 10.86 -4.15
N ALA A 93 7.43 10.82 -5.49
CA ALA A 93 8.22 11.76 -6.27
C ALA A 93 7.76 13.23 -6.16
N ALA A 94 6.54 13.48 -5.70
CA ALA A 94 6.03 14.83 -5.47
C ALA A 94 6.23 15.34 -4.03
N HIS A 95 6.61 14.46 -3.10
CA HIS A 95 6.72 14.77 -1.66
C HIS A 95 8.10 14.50 -1.06
N GLY A 96 9.01 13.85 -1.80
CA GLY A 96 10.44 13.72 -1.47
C GLY A 96 11.31 14.71 -2.23
#